data_AF-A0A1X0URM4-F1
#
_entry.id   AF-A0A1X0URM4-F1
#
_cell.length_a   1.000
_cell.length_b   1.000
_cell.length_c   1.000
_cell.angle_alpha   90.00
_cell.angle_beta   90.00
_cell.angle_gamma   90.00
#
_symmetry.space_group_name_H-M   'P 1'
#
loop_
_entity.id
_entity.type
_entity.pdbx_description
1 polymer ?
#
loop_
_entity_poly.entity_id
_entity_poly.type
_entity_poly.pdbx_seq_one_letter_code
_entity_poly.pdbx_strand_id
1 'polypeptide(L)' 'MAIAEIVAAVLVVALAILCWNAGVTETVFVAAGDSGPEYVSTRYAGPWIALGAVSVVLAGLLLIDGVRRLLRPPLHTR' A
#
# COMPACT_ATOMS: atom_id res chain seq x y z
N MET A 1 -11.48 18.21 -8.81
CA MET A 1 -12.01 18.32 -7.42
C MET A 1 -10.95 17.75 -6.50
N ALA A 2 -10.23 18.58 -5.73
CA ALA A 2 -9.12 18.10 -4.86
C ALA A 2 -9.58 17.05 -3.83
N ILE A 3 -10.83 17.17 -3.33
CA ILE A 3 -11.42 16.20 -2.39
C ILE A 3 -11.50 14.80 -3.02
N ALA A 4 -11.87 14.71 -4.30
CA ALA A 4 -11.97 13.42 -4.98
C ALA A 4 -10.61 12.72 -5.12
N GLU A 5 -9.54 13.48 -5.36
CA GLU A 5 -8.17 12.96 -5.45
C GLU A 5 -7.67 12.45 -4.08
N ILE A 6 -7.97 13.19 -3.01
CA ILE A 6 -7.63 12.76 -1.65
C ILE A 6 -8.39 11.48 -1.26
N VAL A 7 -9.70 11.42 -1.55
CA VAL A 7 -10.50 10.21 -1.31
C VAL A 7 -9.98 9.03 -2.12
N ALA A 8 -9.65 9.24 -3.40
CA ALA A 8 -9.06 8.21 -4.25
C ALA A 8 -7.71 7.73 -3.68
N ALA A 9 -6.86 8.64 -3.20
CA ALA A 9 -5.60 8.27 -2.58
C ALA A 9 -5.80 7.36 -1.35
N VAL A 10 -6.76 7.67 -0.47
CA VAL A 10 -7.09 6.84 0.70
C VAL A 10 -7.54 5.44 0.27
N LEU A 11 -8.41 5.34 -0.75
CA LEU A 11 -8.86 4.05 -1.27
C LEU A 11 -7.71 3.22 -1.86
N VAL A 12 -6.79 3.88 -2.57
CA VAL A 12 -5.61 3.21 -3.14
C VAL A 12 -4.64 2.75 -2.04
N VAL A 13 -4.49 3.49 -0.95
CA VAL A 13 -3.73 3.03 0.23
C VAL A 13 -4.39 1.81 0.86
N ALA A 14 -5.71 1.80 1.01
CA ALA A 14 -6.43 0.63 1.52
C ALA A 14 -6.19 -0.60 0.62
N LEU A 15 -6.19 -0.42 -0.69
CA LEU A 15 -5.85 -1.49 -1.64
C LEU A 15 -4.41 -1.99 -1.45
N ALA A 16 -3.44 -1.09 -1.24
CA ALA A 16 -2.06 -1.48 -0.95
C ALA A 16 -1.95 -2.36 0.31
N ILE A 17 -2.72 -2.03 1.36
CA ILE A 17 -2.79 -2.83 2.60
C ILE A 17 -3.38 -4.22 2.31
N LEU A 18 -4.45 -4.30 1.52
CA LEU A 18 -5.03 -5.58 1.13
C LEU A 18 -4.04 -6.43 0.31
N CYS A 19 -3.32 -5.82 -0.62
CA CYS A 19 -2.27 -6.48 -1.38
C CYS A 19 -1.13 -6.99 -0.49
N TRP A 20 -0.73 -6.21 0.52
CA TRP A 20 0.27 -6.65 1.50
C TRP A 20 -0.20 -7.86 2.28
N ASN A 21 -1.41 -7.81 2.83
CA ASN A 21 -1.98 -8.90 3.63
C ASN A 21 -2.19 -10.18 2.80
N ALA A 22 -2.54 -10.07 1.53
CA ALA A 22 -2.63 -11.22 0.61
C ALA A 22 -1.26 -11.70 0.11
N GLY A 23 -0.27 -10.81 0.09
CA GLY A 23 1.05 -11.03 -0.49
C GLY A 23 2.08 -11.60 0.48
N VAL A 24 1.88 -11.42 1.78
CA VAL A 24 2.81 -11.88 2.82
C VAL A 24 2.22 -13.10 3.52
N THR A 25 2.97 -14.20 3.51
CA THR A 25 2.62 -15.40 4.26
C THR A 25 3.79 -15.79 5.13
N GLU A 26 3.56 -15.86 6.44
CA GLU A 26 4.54 -16.35 7.40
C GLU A 26 4.29 -17.83 7.68
N THR A 27 5.33 -18.64 7.47
CA THR A 27 5.31 -20.06 7.80
C THR A 27 6.24 -20.29 8.98
N VAL A 28 5.67 -20.71 10.10
CA VAL A 28 6.41 -21.07 11.30
C VAL A 28 6.81 -22.55 11.22
N PHE A 29 8.11 -22.80 11.33
CA PHE A 29 8.67 -24.14 11.47
C PHE A 29 8.99 -24.37 12.94
N VAL A 30 8.12 -25.13 13.60
CA VAL A 30 8.27 -25.52 15.00
C VAL A 30 9.56 -26.33 15.16
N ALA A 31 10.28 -26.08 16.25
CA ALA A 31 11.50 -26.80 16.59
C ALA A 31 11.30 -28.32 16.58
N ALA A 32 12.18 -29.05 15.90
CA ALA A 32 12.22 -30.50 15.96
C ALA A 32 12.82 -30.93 17.32
N GLY A 33 11.97 -31.05 18.35
CA GLY A 33 12.36 -31.47 19.71
C GLY A 33 12.80 -30.32 20.64
N ASP A 34 13.24 -30.67 21.85
CA ASP A 34 13.48 -29.75 22.98
C ASP A 34 14.66 -28.77 22.82
N SER A 35 15.41 -28.79 21.71
CA SER A 35 16.68 -28.07 21.59
C SER A 35 16.92 -27.33 20.27
N GLY A 36 15.93 -27.27 19.37
CA GLY A 36 16.06 -26.54 18.10
C GLY A 36 15.54 -25.10 18.20
N PRO A 37 16.16 -24.11 17.54
CA PRO A 37 15.55 -22.78 17.41
C PRO A 37 14.31 -22.86 16.49
N GLU A 38 13.27 -22.12 16.85
CA GLU A 38 12.10 -21.91 16.00
C GLU A 38 12.48 -21.03 14.80
N TYR A 39 12.08 -21.42 13.59
CA TYR A 39 12.37 -20.66 12.38
C TYR A 39 11.07 -20.14 11.75
N VAL A 40 11.03 -18.86 11.44
CA VAL A 40 9.93 -18.25 10.68
C VAL A 40 10.43 -17.91 9.29
N SER A 41 9.74 -18.41 8.26
CA SER A 41 10.00 -18.04 6.86
C SER A 41 8.89 -17.14 6.35
N THR A 42 9.26 -15.96 5.88
CA THR A 42 8.33 -15.04 5.22
C THR A 42 8.38 -15.26 3.71
N ARG A 43 7.25 -15.69 3.15
CA ARG A 43 7.07 -15.82 1.69
C ARG A 43 6.31 -14.62 1.15
N TYR A 44 6.87 -14.02 0.10
CA TYR A 44 6.27 -12.92 -0.62
C TYR A 44 5.70 -13.40 -1.96
N ALA A 45 4.39 -13.25 -2.17
CA ALA A 45 3.75 -13.50 -3.44
C ALA A 45 3.97 -12.30 -4.37
N GLY A 46 4.88 -12.44 -5.33
CA GLY A 46 5.32 -11.38 -6.25
C GLY A 46 4.19 -10.55 -6.87
N PRO A 47 3.10 -11.14 -7.40
CA PRO A 47 2.01 -10.37 -8.00
C PRO A 47 1.31 -9.42 -7.02
N TRP A 48 1.07 -9.87 -5.78
CA TRP A 48 0.44 -9.05 -4.74
C TRP A 48 1.38 -7.93 -4.28
N ILE A 49 2.66 -8.21 -4.11
CA ILE A 49 3.65 -7.20 -3.75
C ILE A 49 3.83 -6.16 -4.86
N ALA A 50 3.84 -6.58 -6.13
CA ALA A 50 3.91 -5.67 -7.27
C ALA A 50 2.68 -4.74 -7.33
N LEU A 51 1.47 -5.29 -7.17
CA LEU A 51 0.24 -4.49 -7.10
C LEU A 51 0.23 -3.54 -5.91
N GLY A 52 0.73 -3.98 -4.76
CA GLY A 52 0.91 -3.14 -3.58
C GLY A 52 1.84 -1.96 -3.85
N ALA A 53 3.00 -2.22 -4.47
CA ALA A 53 3.96 -1.17 -4.82
C ALA A 53 3.37 -0.14 -5.81
N VAL A 54 2.69 -0.60 -6.86
CA VAL A 54 2.00 0.27 -7.82
C VAL A 54 0.94 1.12 -7.11
N SER A 55 0.17 0.52 -6.21
CA SER A 55 -0.85 1.23 -5.42
C SER A 55 -0.22 2.33 -4.57
N VAL A 56 0.88 2.07 -3.87
CA VAL A 56 1.58 3.09 -3.09
C VAL A 56 2.02 4.27 -3.96
N VAL A 57 2.59 4.01 -5.15
CA VAL A 57 3.00 5.07 -6.08
C VAL A 57 1.80 5.90 -6.52
N LEU A 58 0.70 5.26 -6.94
CA LEU A 58 -0.51 5.95 -7.39
C LEU A 58 -1.13 6.79 -6.26
N ALA A 59 -1.18 6.27 -5.04
CA ALA A 59 -1.66 7.02 -3.88
C ALA A 59 -0.80 8.27 -3.62
N GLY A 60 0.53 8.14 -3.70
CA GLY A 60 1.45 9.27 -3.56
C GLY A 60 1.22 10.36 -4.62
N LEU A 61 1.04 9.96 -5.88
CA LEU A 61 0.75 10.90 -6.97
C LEU A 61 -0.59 11.63 -6.76
N LEU A 62 -1.63 10.90 -6.36
CA LEU A 62 -2.95 11.48 -6.08
C LEU A 62 -2.90 12.47 -4.91
N LEU A 63 -2.15 12.17 -3.85
CA LEU A 63 -1.94 13.11 -2.74
C LEU A 63 -1.20 14.36 -3.20
N ILE A 64 -0.13 14.22 -3.98
CA ILE A 64 0.63 15.37 -4.50
C ILE A 64 -0.27 16.26 -5.37
N ASP A 65 -1.07 15.67 -6.28
CA ASP A 65 -1.98 16.44 -7.13
C ASP A 65 -3.08 17.12 -6.30
N GLY A 66 -3.70 16.38 -5.38
CA GLY A 66 -4.74 16.91 -4.49
C GLY A 66 -4.26 18.08 -3.64
N VAL A 67 -3.07 17.96 -3.04
CA VAL A 67 -2.43 19.04 -2.28
C VAL A 67 -2.10 20.22 -3.19
N ARG A 68 -1.51 19.98 -4.36
CA ARG A 68 -1.19 21.04 -5.33
C ARG A 68 -2.44 21.83 -5.73
N ARG A 69 -3.57 21.15 -5.98
CA ARG A 69 -4.85 21.79 -6.33
C ARG A 69 -5.49 22.53 -5.17
N LEU A 70 -5.31 22.04 -3.93
CA LEU A 70 -5.77 22.73 -2.74
C LEU A 70 -4.98 24.04 -2.49
N LEU A 71 -3.67 24.02 -2.75
CA LEU A 71 -2.80 25.19 -2.61
C LEU A 71 -2.93 26.19 -3.76
N ARG A 72 -3.30 25.72 -4.96
CA ARG A 72 -3.51 26.55 -6.15
C ARG A 72 -4.87 26.25 -6.77
N PRO A 73 -5.98 26.61 -6.09
CA PRO A 73 -7.30 26.47 -6.68
C PRO A 73 -7.34 27.32 -7.98
N PRO A 74 -7.89 26.78 -9.09
CA PRO A 74 -7.93 27.51 -10.34
C PRO A 74 -8.64 28.85 -10.12
N LEU A 75 -7.98 29.94 -10.51
CA LEU A 75 -8.60 31.26 -10.54
C LEU A 75 -9.76 31.17 -11.53
N HIS A 76 -11.00 31.26 -11.04
CA HIS A 76 -12.16 31.48 -11.89
C HIS A 76 -12.07 32.91 -12.45
N THR A 77 -11.28 33.10 -13.50
CA THR A 77 -11.42 34.26 -14.39
C THR A 77 -12.73 34.07 -15.15
N ARG A 78 -13.78 34.73 -14.64
CA ARG A 78 -15.04 34.96 -15.36
C ARG A 78 -14.82 35.98 -16.48
#